data_AF-H8IAH8-F1
#
_entry.id   AF-H8IAH8-F1
#
_cell.length_a   1.000
_cell.length_b   1.000
_cell.length_c   1.000
_cell.angle_alpha   90.00
_cell.angle_beta   90.00
_cell.angle_gamma   90.00
#
_symmetry.space_group_name_H-M   'P 1'
#
loop_
_entity.id
_entity.type
_entity.pdbx_description
1 polymer ?
#
loop_
_entity_poly.entity_id
_entity_poly.type
_entity_poly.pdbx_seq_one_letter_code
_entity_poly.pdbx_strand_id
1 'polypeptide(L)'
;MSVNRGRTLLSLLIPASLTEETADPRIKTYKVGQVARAASIFRVDEIVVYKTPKRDDSRFISTVLRYAETPQYLRKEIFPMQGALRHIGVIPPLRIPSHTSEEEYREGIVTKVGTDGNAWVDVGSDSPAMLPDAKVEKGQRVTVRIYSRRPLTVELVKRSDVPLYWGYEVRIADTLHDALETDGLRIATSRLGHPLACEMLSEIKSKIRDKVSVAFGSPSKGLEQLLHDEGHKLEDHSDCVVNSIPNQGTATVRAEEAIYVTLGLLNLIRQ
;
A
#
# COMPACT_ATOMS: atom_id res chain seq x y z
N MET A 1 21.69 14.18 3.12
CA MET A 1 21.31 13.39 4.31
C MET A 1 19.79 13.43 4.37
N SER A 2 19.13 12.30 4.13
CA SER A 2 17.67 12.20 3.94
C SER A 2 16.94 12.05 5.28
N VAL A 3 15.79 12.72 5.41
CA VAL A 3 14.99 12.86 6.63
C VAL A 3 14.13 11.60 6.92
N ASN A 4 14.26 10.52 6.14
CA ASN A 4 13.66 9.19 6.43
C ASN A 4 14.58 8.22 7.19
N ARG A 5 15.73 8.67 7.74
CA ARG A 5 16.59 7.79 8.55
C ARG A 5 15.91 7.44 9.88
N GLY A 6 15.35 6.24 9.97
CA GLY A 6 14.94 5.61 11.24
C GLY A 6 13.56 4.95 11.25
N ARG A 7 12.77 5.07 10.18
CA ARG A 7 11.42 4.53 10.15
C ARG A 7 11.36 3.16 9.47
N THR A 8 10.79 2.19 10.16
CA THR A 8 10.53 0.84 9.63
C THR A 8 9.47 0.86 8.53
N LEU A 9 9.85 0.43 7.32
CA LEU A 9 8.95 0.19 6.20
C LEU A 9 7.96 -0.92 6.54
N LEU A 10 6.68 -0.73 6.20
CA LEU A 10 5.64 -1.73 6.38
C LEU A 10 5.06 -2.17 5.04
N SER A 11 5.17 -3.46 4.77
CA SER A 11 4.51 -4.15 3.66
C SER A 11 3.31 -4.93 4.16
N LEU A 12 2.19 -4.81 3.46
CA LEU A 12 0.96 -5.56 3.71
C LEU A 12 0.77 -6.60 2.60
N LEU A 13 0.75 -7.89 2.95
CA LEU A 13 0.58 -8.99 1.98
C LEU A 13 -0.86 -9.50 2.06
N ILE A 14 -1.63 -9.37 0.98
CA ILE A 14 -3.04 -9.74 0.91
C ILE A 14 -3.36 -10.65 -0.28
N PRO A 15 -4.33 -11.57 -0.14
CA PRO A 15 -4.68 -12.49 -1.21
C PRO A 15 -5.49 -11.81 -2.31
N ALA A 16 -5.28 -12.24 -3.54
CA ALA A 16 -6.12 -11.88 -4.69
C ALA A 16 -7.58 -12.36 -4.53
N SER A 17 -7.85 -13.31 -3.64
CA SER A 17 -9.20 -13.78 -3.30
C SER A 17 -9.85 -13.04 -2.12
N LEU A 18 -9.31 -11.90 -1.66
CA LEU A 18 -9.89 -11.06 -0.59
C LEU A 18 -11.40 -10.81 -0.74
N THR A 19 -11.87 -10.71 -1.98
CA THR A 19 -13.26 -10.39 -2.32
C THR A 19 -14.07 -11.60 -2.78
N GLU A 20 -13.62 -12.83 -2.48
CA GLU A 20 -14.24 -14.06 -3.00
C GLU A 20 -15.66 -14.31 -2.49
N GLU A 21 -15.95 -13.91 -1.25
CA GLU A 21 -17.23 -14.11 -0.56
C GLU A 21 -18.42 -13.32 -1.17
N THR A 22 -18.15 -12.34 -2.03
CA THR A 22 -19.20 -11.52 -2.64
C THR A 22 -19.07 -11.50 -4.16
N ALA A 23 -20.21 -11.61 -4.84
CA ALA A 23 -20.31 -11.44 -6.28
C ALA A 23 -20.56 -9.98 -6.68
N ASP A 24 -21.11 -9.15 -5.77
CA ASP A 24 -21.49 -7.77 -6.06
C ASP A 24 -20.25 -6.88 -6.28
N PRO A 25 -20.03 -6.35 -7.50
CA PRO A 25 -18.86 -5.53 -7.81
C PRO A 25 -18.73 -4.28 -6.93
N ARG A 26 -19.86 -3.69 -6.50
CA ARG A 26 -19.87 -2.52 -5.61
C ARG A 26 -19.32 -2.86 -4.23
N ILE A 27 -19.73 -4.01 -3.68
CA ILE A 27 -19.23 -4.50 -2.38
C ILE A 27 -17.76 -4.89 -2.50
N LYS A 28 -17.33 -5.54 -3.60
CA LYS A 28 -15.90 -5.81 -3.85
C LYS A 28 -15.06 -4.54 -3.81
N THR A 29 -15.47 -3.50 -4.55
CA THR A 29 -14.78 -2.20 -4.55
C THR A 29 -14.74 -1.58 -3.16
N TYR A 30 -15.83 -1.67 -2.38
CA TYR A 30 -15.86 -1.18 -1.01
C TYR A 30 -14.89 -1.93 -0.09
N LYS A 31 -14.83 -3.27 -0.15
CA LYS A 31 -13.88 -4.08 0.65
C LYS A 31 -12.43 -3.67 0.35
N VAL A 32 -12.06 -3.52 -0.93
CA VAL A 32 -10.72 -3.06 -1.30
C VAL A 32 -10.46 -1.63 -0.80
N GLY A 33 -11.48 -0.76 -0.84
CA GLY A 33 -11.43 0.57 -0.23
C GLY A 33 -11.17 0.57 1.27
N GLN A 34 -11.68 -0.42 2.02
CA GLN A 34 -11.37 -0.59 3.45
C GLN A 34 -9.89 -0.92 3.65
N VAL A 35 -9.31 -1.79 2.82
CA VAL A 35 -7.87 -2.07 2.85
C VAL A 35 -7.05 -0.82 2.56
N ALA A 36 -7.40 -0.06 1.51
CA ALA A 36 -6.73 1.19 1.17
C ALA A 36 -6.73 2.20 2.35
N ARG A 37 -7.87 2.31 3.04
CA ARG A 37 -7.99 3.14 4.24
C ARG A 37 -7.13 2.64 5.38
N ALA A 38 -7.20 1.36 5.73
CA ALA A 38 -6.40 0.79 6.81
C ALA A 38 -4.90 1.01 6.53
N ALA A 39 -4.46 0.72 5.31
CA ALA A 39 -3.10 0.95 4.86
C ALA A 39 -2.68 2.42 5.03
N SER A 40 -3.55 3.37 4.65
CA SER A 40 -3.26 4.79 4.81
C SER A 40 -3.22 5.25 6.27
N ILE A 41 -4.16 4.79 7.10
CA ILE A 41 -4.25 5.14 8.52
C ILE A 41 -2.99 4.68 9.28
N PHE A 42 -2.55 3.44 9.03
CA PHE A 42 -1.39 2.86 9.69
C PHE A 42 -0.08 3.06 8.92
N ARG A 43 -0.12 3.91 7.89
CA ARG A 43 1.02 4.37 7.10
C ARG A 43 1.85 3.20 6.55
N VAL A 44 1.17 2.26 5.91
CA VAL A 44 1.74 1.17 5.10
C VAL A 44 2.42 1.78 3.88
N ASP A 45 3.61 1.27 3.54
CA ASP A 45 4.44 1.76 2.45
C ASP A 45 4.25 0.94 1.16
N GLU A 46 3.93 -0.36 1.30
CA GLU A 46 3.71 -1.27 0.17
C GLU A 46 2.52 -2.20 0.45
N ILE A 47 1.67 -2.43 -0.56
CA ILE A 47 0.66 -3.49 -0.54
C ILE A 47 1.02 -4.50 -1.63
N VAL A 48 1.31 -5.74 -1.23
CA VAL A 48 1.56 -6.84 -2.16
C VAL A 48 0.30 -7.68 -2.26
N VAL A 49 -0.24 -7.79 -3.47
CA VAL A 49 -1.38 -8.64 -3.77
C VAL A 49 -0.86 -9.95 -4.36
N TYR A 50 -0.89 -11.03 -3.58
CA TYR A 50 -0.44 -12.34 -4.05
C TYR A 50 -1.60 -13.10 -4.71
N LYS A 51 -1.35 -13.74 -5.86
CA LYS A 51 -2.38 -14.51 -6.54
C LYS A 51 -2.79 -15.73 -5.72
N THR A 52 -4.02 -16.19 -5.93
CA THR A 52 -4.51 -17.43 -5.32
C THR A 52 -5.08 -18.36 -6.40
N PRO A 53 -4.89 -19.68 -6.31
CA PRO A 53 -5.19 -20.60 -7.43
C PRO A 53 -6.64 -20.60 -7.90
N LYS A 54 -7.61 -20.45 -6.98
CA LYS A 54 -9.05 -20.57 -7.31
C LYS A 54 -9.65 -19.28 -7.88
N ARG A 55 -9.07 -18.12 -7.53
CA ARG A 55 -9.61 -16.83 -7.92
C ARG A 55 -8.51 -15.78 -7.94
N ASP A 56 -8.40 -15.11 -9.07
CA ASP A 56 -7.42 -14.05 -9.27
C ASP A 56 -8.11 -12.72 -9.56
N ASP A 57 -8.45 -11.98 -8.50
CA ASP A 57 -8.86 -10.58 -8.62
C ASP A 57 -7.65 -9.61 -8.47
N SER A 58 -6.40 -10.07 -8.62
CA SER A 58 -5.19 -9.27 -8.35
C SER A 58 -5.13 -7.98 -9.14
N ARG A 59 -5.45 -8.03 -10.44
CA ARG A 59 -5.49 -6.84 -11.32
C ARG A 59 -6.57 -5.85 -10.89
N PHE A 60 -7.74 -6.34 -10.49
CA PHE A 60 -8.84 -5.50 -9.99
C PHE A 60 -8.44 -4.83 -8.68
N ILE A 61 -7.98 -5.62 -7.70
CA ILE A 61 -7.54 -5.12 -6.38
C ILE A 61 -6.41 -4.11 -6.56
N SER A 62 -5.38 -4.44 -7.35
CA SER A 62 -4.26 -3.55 -7.63
C SER A 62 -4.71 -2.23 -8.26
N THR A 63 -5.59 -2.29 -9.25
CA THR A 63 -6.11 -1.10 -9.93
C THR A 63 -6.88 -0.19 -8.97
N VAL A 64 -7.73 -0.78 -8.12
CA VAL A 64 -8.53 -0.04 -7.14
C VAL A 64 -7.64 0.59 -6.06
N LEU A 65 -6.66 -0.15 -5.53
CA LEU A 65 -5.71 0.35 -4.53
C LEU A 65 -4.87 1.51 -5.08
N ARG A 66 -4.33 1.37 -6.31
CA ARG A 66 -3.55 2.42 -6.98
C ARG A 66 -4.40 3.64 -7.28
N TYR A 67 -5.64 3.47 -7.72
CA TYR A 67 -6.54 4.60 -7.95
C TYR A 67 -6.85 5.35 -6.66
N ALA A 68 -7.09 4.62 -5.57
CA ALA A 68 -7.37 5.22 -4.26
C ALA A 68 -6.17 6.06 -3.77
N GLU A 69 -4.94 5.53 -3.89
CA GLU A 69 -3.70 6.23 -3.52
C GLU A 69 -3.39 7.43 -4.42
N THR A 70 -3.80 7.40 -5.68
CA THR A 70 -3.47 8.47 -6.62
C THR A 70 -4.22 9.77 -6.29
N PRO A 71 -3.51 10.92 -6.20
CA PRO A 71 -4.12 12.24 -5.99
C PRO A 71 -5.18 12.55 -7.04
N GLN A 72 -6.24 13.27 -6.63
CA GLN A 72 -7.45 13.44 -7.45
C GLN A 72 -7.17 14.07 -8.82
N TYR A 73 -6.28 15.06 -8.87
CA TYR A 73 -5.92 15.77 -10.10
C TYR A 73 -5.17 14.89 -11.11
N LEU A 74 -4.46 13.84 -10.66
CA LEU A 74 -3.71 12.93 -11.55
C LEU A 74 -4.54 11.75 -12.06
N ARG A 75 -5.70 11.48 -11.47
CA ARG A 75 -6.46 10.24 -11.76
C ARG A 75 -6.88 10.11 -13.22
N LYS A 76 -7.31 11.22 -13.85
CA LYS A 76 -7.77 11.21 -15.24
C LYS A 76 -6.65 10.88 -16.23
N GLU A 77 -5.44 11.36 -15.94
CA GLU A 77 -4.26 11.12 -16.77
C GLU A 77 -3.71 9.69 -16.59
N ILE A 78 -3.72 9.18 -15.35
CA ILE A 78 -3.12 7.88 -15.02
C ILE A 78 -4.08 6.71 -15.29
N PHE A 79 -5.38 6.91 -15.10
CA PHE A 79 -6.37 5.83 -15.18
C PHE A 79 -7.39 6.11 -16.30
N PRO A 80 -7.28 5.43 -17.45
CA PRO A 80 -8.33 5.48 -18.45
C PRO A 80 -9.62 4.87 -17.91
N MET A 81 -10.74 5.21 -18.56
CA MET A 81 -12.04 4.62 -18.22
C MET A 81 -11.98 3.10 -18.39
N GLN A 82 -12.25 2.37 -17.30
CA GLN A 82 -12.19 0.91 -17.28
C GLN A 82 -13.20 0.34 -16.30
N GLY A 83 -13.66 -0.90 -16.58
CA GLY A 83 -14.73 -1.55 -15.81
C GLY A 83 -14.41 -1.71 -14.31
N ALA A 84 -13.14 -1.94 -13.98
CA ALA A 84 -12.68 -2.08 -12.59
C ALA A 84 -12.98 -0.84 -11.71
N LEU A 85 -13.10 0.35 -12.32
CA LEU A 85 -13.32 1.61 -11.62
C LEU A 85 -14.78 2.07 -11.65
N ARG A 86 -15.71 1.26 -12.19
CA ARG A 86 -17.13 1.62 -12.33
C ARG A 86 -17.78 2.07 -11.02
N HIS A 87 -17.41 1.41 -9.91
CA HIS A 87 -18.00 1.65 -8.59
C HIS A 87 -17.07 2.42 -7.66
N ILE A 88 -16.02 3.06 -8.17
CA ILE A 88 -14.96 3.67 -7.35
C ILE A 88 -15.46 4.76 -6.39
N GLY A 89 -16.61 5.37 -6.69
CA GLY A 89 -17.26 6.37 -5.83
C GLY A 89 -17.72 5.84 -4.46
N VAL A 90 -17.75 4.52 -4.23
CA VAL A 90 -18.03 3.96 -2.90
C VAL A 90 -16.81 3.97 -2.00
N ILE A 91 -15.61 4.21 -2.53
CA ILE A 91 -14.39 4.20 -1.73
C ILE A 91 -14.34 5.47 -0.88
N PRO A 92 -14.26 5.35 0.44
CA PRO A 92 -14.08 6.50 1.32
C PRO A 92 -12.73 7.19 1.05
N PRO A 93 -12.67 8.54 1.12
CA PRO A 93 -11.48 9.30 0.73
C PRO A 93 -10.30 9.04 1.68
N LEU A 94 -9.09 8.79 1.14
CA LEU A 94 -7.91 8.53 1.96
C LEU A 94 -7.45 9.77 2.73
N ARG A 95 -7.51 10.96 2.10
CA ARG A 95 -7.08 12.25 2.70
C ARG A 95 -5.67 12.19 3.29
N ILE A 96 -4.73 11.64 2.52
CA ILE A 96 -3.31 11.58 2.88
C ILE A 96 -2.55 12.83 2.39
N PRO A 97 -1.39 13.17 2.95
CA PRO A 97 -0.65 14.39 2.58
C PRO A 97 -0.40 14.58 1.08
N SER A 98 -0.11 13.51 0.34
CA SER A 98 0.10 13.55 -1.12
C SER A 98 -1.15 13.95 -1.92
N HIS A 99 -2.34 13.92 -1.31
CA HIS A 99 -3.61 14.34 -1.96
C HIS A 99 -3.87 15.84 -1.87
N THR A 100 -3.09 16.57 -1.07
CA THR A 100 -3.31 17.98 -0.78
C THR A 100 -2.53 18.88 -1.74
N SER A 101 -3.16 19.95 -2.20
CA SER A 101 -2.60 20.94 -3.12
C SER A 101 -1.94 22.14 -2.41
N GLU A 102 -1.73 22.09 -1.10
CA GLU A 102 -1.16 23.16 -0.28
C GLU A 102 0.25 22.87 0.29
N GLU A 103 0.67 21.60 0.34
CA GLU A 103 1.99 21.17 0.84
C GLU A 103 3.18 21.66 0.00
N GLU A 104 4.38 21.67 0.57
CA GLU A 104 5.62 21.96 -0.18
C GLU A 104 5.95 20.88 -1.22
N TYR A 105 5.60 19.62 -0.91
CA TYR A 105 5.80 18.46 -1.75
C TYR A 105 4.53 18.17 -2.56
N ARG A 106 4.71 17.73 -3.81
CA ARG A 106 3.62 17.38 -4.71
C ARG A 106 3.94 16.11 -5.46
N GLU A 107 2.89 15.35 -5.74
CA GLU A 107 2.91 14.38 -6.83
C GLU A 107 2.62 15.13 -8.13
N GLY A 108 3.22 14.69 -9.23
CA GLY A 108 2.94 15.27 -10.52
C GLY A 108 3.12 14.30 -11.66
N ILE A 109 2.61 14.67 -12.82
CA ILE A 109 2.82 13.94 -14.06
C ILE A 109 3.50 14.84 -15.08
N VAL A 110 4.56 14.34 -15.71
CA VAL A 110 5.31 15.08 -16.73
C VAL A 110 4.45 15.23 -17.97
N THR A 111 4.05 16.45 -18.31
CA THR A 111 3.17 16.75 -19.45
C THR A 111 3.96 17.01 -20.72
N LYS A 112 5.17 17.59 -20.60
CA LYS A 112 6.05 17.94 -21.71
C LYS A 112 7.52 17.87 -21.30
N VAL A 113 8.37 17.44 -22.23
CA VAL A 113 9.84 17.51 -22.12
C VAL A 113 10.34 18.37 -23.28
N GLY A 114 11.07 19.43 -22.98
CA GLY A 114 11.66 20.36 -23.93
C GLY A 114 13.00 19.84 -24.46
N THR A 115 13.40 20.35 -25.63
CA THR A 115 14.69 20.03 -26.25
C THR A 115 15.88 20.67 -25.53
N ASP A 116 15.60 21.64 -24.66
CA ASP A 116 16.54 22.37 -23.81
C ASP A 116 16.84 21.65 -22.48
N GLY A 117 16.24 20.47 -22.24
CA GLY A 117 16.40 19.71 -21.00
C GLY A 117 15.41 20.08 -19.90
N ASN A 118 14.59 21.12 -20.10
CA ASN A 118 13.51 21.49 -19.18
C ASN A 118 12.27 20.61 -19.40
N ALA A 119 11.54 20.32 -18.33
CA ALA A 119 10.27 19.63 -18.39
C ALA A 119 9.16 20.45 -17.73
N TRP A 120 7.92 20.10 -18.03
CA TRP A 120 6.73 20.66 -17.39
C TRP A 120 5.93 19.56 -16.73
N VAL A 121 5.53 19.80 -15.49
CA VAL A 121 4.87 18.82 -14.63
C VAL A 121 3.54 19.39 -14.17
N ASP A 122 2.44 18.67 -14.42
CA ASP A 122 1.18 18.97 -13.78
C ASP A 122 1.23 18.49 -12.33
N VAL A 123 1.19 19.43 -11.40
CA VAL A 123 1.21 19.23 -9.94
C VAL A 123 -0.11 19.59 -9.28
N GLY A 124 -1.20 19.67 -10.06
CA GLY A 124 -2.52 20.10 -9.58
C GLY A 124 -2.67 21.61 -9.39
N SER A 125 -1.86 22.39 -10.10
CA SER A 125 -1.92 23.87 -10.14
C SER A 125 -2.58 24.37 -11.43
N ASP A 126 -2.96 25.65 -11.47
CA ASP A 126 -3.59 26.27 -12.65
C ASP A 126 -2.71 26.22 -13.92
N SER A 127 -1.41 26.05 -13.76
CA SER A 127 -0.44 25.91 -14.85
C SER A 127 0.62 24.87 -14.49
N PRO A 128 1.15 24.11 -15.47
CA PRO A 128 2.25 23.17 -15.23
C PRO A 128 3.48 23.87 -14.64
N ALA A 129 4.07 23.23 -13.63
CA ALA A 129 5.31 23.69 -13.02
C ALA A 129 6.51 23.39 -13.90
N MET A 130 7.46 24.32 -14.00
CA MET A 130 8.72 24.10 -14.69
C MET A 130 9.64 23.23 -13.84
N LEU A 131 10.23 22.21 -14.44
CA LEU A 131 11.21 21.31 -13.86
C LEU A 131 12.52 21.42 -14.66
N PRO A 132 13.54 22.12 -14.15
CA PRO A 132 14.78 22.36 -14.89
C PRO A 132 15.69 21.13 -14.91
N ASP A 133 16.41 20.95 -16.02
CA ASP A 133 17.51 20.00 -16.20
C ASP A 133 17.24 18.56 -15.71
N ALA A 134 16.03 18.06 -15.97
CA ALA A 134 15.58 16.77 -15.45
C ALA A 134 15.54 15.68 -16.53
N LYS A 135 16.13 14.53 -16.22
CA LYS A 135 16.00 13.31 -17.04
C LYS A 135 14.68 12.62 -16.71
N VAL A 136 13.63 13.03 -17.40
CA VAL A 136 12.27 12.49 -17.23
C VAL A 136 11.61 12.23 -18.58
N GLU A 137 10.60 11.37 -18.57
CA GLU A 137 9.81 11.04 -19.75
C GLU A 137 8.39 11.60 -19.64
N LYS A 138 7.79 11.96 -20.79
CA LYS A 138 6.38 12.38 -20.81
C LYS A 138 5.48 11.26 -20.28
N GLY A 139 4.56 11.59 -19.39
CA GLY A 139 3.67 10.64 -18.70
C GLY A 139 4.27 10.02 -17.44
N GLN A 140 5.54 10.28 -17.13
CA GLN A 140 6.15 9.81 -15.90
C GLN A 140 5.52 10.49 -14.67
N ARG A 141 5.09 9.69 -13.69
CA ARG A 141 4.69 10.17 -12.37
C ARG A 141 5.94 10.46 -11.54
N VAL A 142 6.02 11.65 -10.98
CA VAL A 142 7.18 12.15 -10.23
C VAL A 142 6.74 12.77 -8.91
N THR A 143 7.63 12.70 -7.91
CA THR A 143 7.49 13.48 -6.67
C THR A 143 8.40 14.70 -6.79
N VAL A 144 7.86 15.87 -6.50
CA VAL A 144 8.56 17.14 -6.64
C VAL A 144 8.41 17.99 -5.39
N ARG A 145 9.38 18.89 -5.18
CA ARG A 145 9.30 19.94 -4.15
C ARG A 145 9.17 21.29 -4.85
N ILE A 146 8.25 22.13 -4.37
CA ILE A 146 8.07 23.48 -4.90
C ILE A 146 9.26 24.34 -4.48
N TYR A 147 10.07 24.74 -5.46
CA TYR A 147 11.25 25.58 -5.27
C TYR A 147 10.90 27.08 -5.35
N SER A 148 10.04 27.45 -6.30
CA SER A 148 9.51 28.82 -6.45
C SER A 148 8.05 28.79 -6.87
N ARG A 149 7.24 29.77 -6.43
CA ARG A 149 5.84 29.91 -6.84
C ARG A 149 5.62 30.94 -7.94
N ARG A 150 6.61 31.82 -8.19
CA ARG A 150 6.55 32.89 -9.20
C ARG A 150 7.94 33.11 -9.82
N PRO A 151 8.22 32.52 -11.00
CA PRO A 151 7.42 31.52 -11.71
C PRO A 151 7.32 30.20 -10.92
N LEU A 152 6.31 29.37 -11.21
CA LEU A 152 6.15 28.08 -10.56
C LEU A 152 7.23 27.11 -11.06
N THR A 153 8.20 26.83 -10.19
CA THR A 153 9.35 25.98 -10.47
C THR A 153 9.47 24.92 -9.39
N VAL A 154 9.76 23.69 -9.80
CA VAL A 154 9.89 22.54 -8.91
C VAL A 154 11.23 21.83 -9.13
N GLU A 155 11.63 21.02 -8.15
CA GLU A 155 12.76 20.11 -8.27
C GLU A 155 12.32 18.66 -8.01
N LEU A 156 12.99 17.70 -8.64
CA LEU A 156 12.77 16.29 -8.37
C LEU A 156 13.29 15.92 -6.97
N VAL A 157 12.47 15.19 -6.25
CA VAL A 157 12.86 14.59 -4.97
C VAL A 157 12.52 13.12 -4.97
N LYS A 158 13.27 12.32 -4.21
CA LYS A 158 12.86 10.93 -4.00
C LYS A 158 11.65 10.92 -3.07
N ARG A 159 10.74 9.98 -3.29
CA ARG A 159 9.64 9.68 -2.35
C ARG A 159 10.18 9.44 -0.93
N SER A 160 11.32 8.78 -0.81
CA SER A 160 12.03 8.55 0.45
C SER A 160 12.65 9.80 1.07
N ASP A 161 12.58 10.97 0.45
CA ASP A 161 13.10 12.22 1.03
C ASP A 161 11.97 13.11 1.56
N VAL A 162 10.71 12.72 1.34
CA VAL A 162 9.54 13.44 1.86
C VAL A 162 9.35 13.13 3.34
N PRO A 163 9.27 14.13 4.24
CA PRO A 163 9.18 13.93 5.68
C PRO A 163 7.77 13.55 6.18
N LEU A 164 6.85 13.22 5.26
CA LEU A 164 5.45 12.92 5.52
C LEU A 164 5.11 11.53 5.00
N TYR A 165 4.02 10.95 5.50
CA TYR A 165 3.46 9.75 4.86
C TYR A 165 2.98 10.12 3.45
N TRP A 166 3.52 9.40 2.45
CA TRP A 166 3.31 9.74 1.04
C TRP A 166 2.44 8.74 0.27
N GLY A 167 1.68 7.91 1.00
CA GLY A 167 0.86 6.83 0.44
C GLY A 167 1.60 5.49 0.41
N TYR A 168 1.04 4.54 -0.33
CA TYR A 168 1.63 3.21 -0.55
C TYR A 168 1.88 2.91 -2.03
N GLU A 169 2.81 2.00 -2.30
CA GLU A 169 2.96 1.36 -3.60
C GLU A 169 2.19 0.05 -3.64
N VAL A 170 1.84 -0.44 -4.84
CA VAL A 170 1.10 -1.69 -5.01
C VAL A 170 1.82 -2.59 -6.00
N ARG A 171 2.14 -3.81 -5.56
CA ARG A 171 2.78 -4.85 -6.37
C ARG A 171 1.91 -6.10 -6.41
N ILE A 172 2.01 -6.86 -7.50
CA ILE A 172 1.39 -8.19 -7.60
C ILE A 172 2.51 -9.24 -7.48
N ALA A 173 2.27 -10.29 -6.69
CA ALA A 173 3.12 -11.46 -6.58
C ALA A 173 2.39 -12.69 -7.15
N ASP A 174 3.12 -13.63 -7.73
CA ASP A 174 2.52 -14.81 -8.36
C ASP A 174 2.06 -15.86 -7.34
N THR A 175 2.72 -15.92 -6.18
CA THR A 175 2.39 -16.82 -5.06
C THR A 175 2.49 -16.13 -3.71
N LEU A 176 1.97 -16.76 -2.65
CA LEU A 176 2.21 -16.31 -1.27
C LEU A 176 3.68 -16.46 -0.89
N HIS A 177 4.35 -17.52 -1.33
CA HIS A 177 5.79 -17.71 -1.17
C HIS A 177 6.56 -16.50 -1.74
N ASP A 178 6.33 -16.10 -2.99
CA ASP A 178 6.99 -14.92 -3.60
C ASP A 178 6.70 -13.60 -2.86
N ALA A 179 5.55 -13.51 -2.21
CA ALA A 179 5.17 -12.34 -1.42
C ALA A 179 5.89 -12.29 -0.07
N LEU A 180 6.25 -13.45 0.50
CA LEU A 180 6.95 -13.59 1.78
C LEU A 180 8.48 -13.56 1.64
N GLU A 181 9.02 -13.81 0.45
CA GLU A 181 10.44 -13.66 0.13
C GLU A 181 10.84 -12.16 0.08
N THR A 182 10.88 -11.55 1.27
CA THR A 182 11.22 -10.15 1.49
C THR A 182 12.23 -10.01 2.61
N ASP A 183 13.12 -9.03 2.51
CA ASP A 183 13.99 -8.65 3.62
C ASP A 183 13.21 -8.14 4.83
N GLY A 184 13.79 -8.29 6.02
CA GLY A 184 13.23 -7.81 7.28
C GLY A 184 12.33 -8.83 7.98
N LEU A 185 11.50 -8.34 8.91
CA LEU A 185 10.67 -9.18 9.77
C LEU A 185 9.36 -9.58 9.09
N ARG A 186 9.10 -10.88 8.97
CA ARG A 186 7.90 -11.46 8.34
C ARG A 186 6.93 -11.96 9.40
N ILE A 187 5.78 -11.32 9.50
CA ILE A 187 4.71 -11.62 10.44
C ILE A 187 3.57 -12.29 9.69
N ALA A 188 3.27 -13.54 10.01
CA ALA A 188 2.11 -14.25 9.51
C ALA A 188 0.93 -14.12 10.48
N THR A 189 -0.28 -13.86 9.98
CA THR A 189 -1.49 -13.85 10.81
C THR A 189 -2.25 -15.17 10.73
N SER A 190 -2.64 -15.70 11.89
CA SER A 190 -3.42 -16.94 12.01
C SER A 190 -4.22 -16.96 13.31
N ARG A 191 -5.42 -17.55 13.26
CA ARG A 191 -6.23 -17.82 14.46
C ARG A 191 -5.52 -18.74 15.46
N LEU A 192 -4.63 -19.60 14.96
CA LEU A 192 -3.83 -20.53 15.76
C LEU A 192 -2.47 -19.95 16.17
N GLY A 193 -2.17 -18.71 15.77
CA GLY A 193 -0.93 -18.03 16.14
C GLY A 193 -0.89 -17.61 17.61
N HIS A 194 0.28 -17.15 18.04
CA HIS A 194 0.48 -16.63 19.39
C HIS A 194 -0.31 -15.32 19.56
N PRO A 195 -1.07 -15.14 20.66
CA PRO A 195 -1.80 -13.90 20.90
C PRO A 195 -0.87 -12.68 20.81
N LEU A 196 -1.28 -11.68 20.02
CA LEU A 196 -0.54 -10.43 19.86
C LEU A 196 -0.76 -9.50 21.07
N ALA A 197 -0.37 -9.99 22.24
CA ALA A 197 -0.43 -9.31 23.53
C ALA A 197 0.91 -8.61 23.85
N CYS A 198 1.03 -8.01 25.04
CA CYS A 198 2.21 -7.23 25.45
C CYS A 198 3.55 -7.97 25.28
N GLU A 199 3.61 -9.26 25.61
CA GLU A 199 4.82 -10.07 25.48
C GLU A 199 5.24 -10.21 24.01
N MET A 200 4.31 -10.64 23.15
CA MET A 200 4.57 -10.82 21.72
C MET A 200 4.87 -9.48 21.03
N LEU A 201 4.18 -8.41 21.40
CA LEU A 201 4.46 -7.05 20.92
C LEU A 201 5.88 -6.60 21.31
N SER A 202 6.33 -6.91 22.52
CA SER A 202 7.68 -6.59 22.99
C SER A 202 8.74 -7.40 22.23
N GLU A 203 8.48 -8.68 21.98
CA GLU A 203 9.34 -9.54 21.17
C GLU A 203 9.46 -8.99 19.74
N ILE A 204 8.33 -8.71 19.09
CA ILE A 204 8.29 -8.11 17.74
C ILE A 204 9.05 -6.79 17.75
N LYS A 205 8.83 -5.91 18.73
CA LYS A 205 9.54 -4.63 18.85
C LYS A 205 11.06 -4.81 18.87
N SER A 206 11.57 -5.84 19.55
CA SER A 206 13.02 -6.12 19.59
C SER A 206 13.59 -6.65 18.26
N LYS A 207 12.75 -7.31 17.46
CA LYS A 207 13.08 -7.87 16.15
C LYS A 207 12.89 -6.88 14.99
N ILE A 208 12.09 -5.83 15.18
CA ILE A 208 11.88 -4.78 14.18
C ILE A 208 13.24 -4.15 13.80
N ARG A 209 13.44 -4.04 12.49
CA ARG A 209 14.58 -3.39 11.84
C ARG A 209 14.02 -2.40 10.80
N ASP A 210 14.57 -2.42 9.59
CA ASP A 210 14.20 -1.49 8.53
C ASP A 210 12.91 -1.86 7.81
N LYS A 211 12.51 -3.13 7.79
CA LYS A 211 11.31 -3.61 7.09
C LYS A 211 10.53 -4.63 7.91
N VAL A 212 9.20 -4.54 7.85
CA VAL A 212 8.24 -5.49 8.40
C VAL A 212 7.21 -5.82 7.33
N SER A 213 6.98 -7.10 7.09
CA SER A 213 5.93 -7.61 6.21
C SER A 213 4.87 -8.30 7.05
N VAL A 214 3.59 -7.97 6.84
CA VAL A 214 2.46 -8.62 7.55
C VAL A 214 1.56 -9.31 6.55
N ALA A 215 1.47 -10.64 6.65
CA ALA A 215 0.67 -11.46 5.76
C ALA A 215 -0.71 -11.76 6.33
N PHE A 216 -1.71 -11.74 5.45
CA PHE A 216 -3.10 -12.10 5.75
C PHE A 216 -3.58 -13.19 4.82
N GLY A 217 -4.32 -14.16 5.36
CA GLY A 217 -4.94 -15.23 4.60
C GLY A 217 -6.20 -14.77 3.84
N SER A 218 -6.73 -15.68 3.03
CA SER A 218 -8.00 -15.51 2.33
C SER A 218 -9.19 -15.84 3.22
N PRO A 219 -10.42 -15.44 2.84
CA PRO A 219 -11.62 -15.81 3.57
C PRO A 219 -11.80 -17.33 3.73
N SER A 220 -11.46 -18.11 2.71
CA SER A 220 -11.62 -19.58 2.73
C SER A 220 -10.40 -20.36 3.21
N LYS A 221 -9.19 -19.79 3.14
CA LYS A 221 -7.93 -20.45 3.50
C LYS A 221 -6.99 -19.52 4.26
N GLY A 222 -6.47 -20.00 5.39
CA GLY A 222 -5.38 -19.36 6.12
C GLY A 222 -4.03 -19.49 5.40
N LEU A 223 -3.03 -18.75 5.88
CA LEU A 223 -1.68 -18.72 5.30
C LEU A 223 -1.00 -20.10 5.27
N GLU A 224 -1.16 -20.88 6.34
CA GLU A 224 -0.62 -22.25 6.46
C GLU A 224 -1.04 -23.11 5.27
N GLN A 225 -2.35 -23.13 4.99
CA GLN A 225 -2.90 -23.93 3.90
C GLN A 225 -2.49 -23.41 2.53
N LEU A 226 -2.41 -22.09 2.36
CA LEU A 226 -1.99 -21.48 1.10
C LEU A 226 -0.53 -21.81 0.76
N LEU A 227 0.39 -21.69 1.73
CA LEU A 227 1.78 -22.10 1.53
C LEU A 227 1.92 -23.61 1.35
N HIS A 228 1.14 -24.41 2.09
CA HIS A 228 1.16 -25.86 1.93
C HIS A 228 0.77 -26.29 0.52
N ASP A 229 -0.26 -25.66 -0.05
CA ASP A 229 -0.67 -25.90 -1.44
C ASP A 229 0.42 -25.48 -2.46
N GLU A 230 1.30 -24.54 -2.08
CA GLU A 230 2.47 -24.11 -2.85
C GLU A 230 3.71 -25.02 -2.62
N GLY A 231 3.64 -25.99 -1.69
CA GLY A 231 4.73 -26.90 -1.37
C GLY A 231 5.68 -26.41 -0.26
N HIS A 232 5.26 -25.40 0.50
CA HIS A 232 6.06 -24.74 1.54
C HIS A 232 5.42 -24.88 2.94
N LYS A 233 6.19 -24.60 3.99
CA LYS A 233 5.70 -24.53 5.38
C LYS A 233 5.74 -23.10 5.88
N LEU A 234 4.72 -22.68 6.63
CA LEU A 234 4.64 -21.29 7.12
C LEU A 234 5.81 -20.92 8.03
N GLU A 235 6.28 -21.85 8.84
CA GLU A 235 7.40 -21.66 9.78
C GLU A 235 8.72 -21.35 9.07
N ASP A 236 8.92 -21.84 7.85
CA ASP A 236 10.14 -21.61 7.07
C ASP A 236 10.15 -20.20 6.42
N HIS A 237 8.95 -19.61 6.22
CA HIS A 237 8.77 -18.34 5.51
C HIS A 237 8.20 -17.21 6.39
N SER A 238 8.09 -17.41 7.70
CA SER A 238 7.66 -16.39 8.65
C SER A 238 8.48 -16.44 9.93
N ASP A 239 8.83 -15.26 10.46
CA ASP A 239 9.62 -15.15 11.70
C ASP A 239 8.73 -15.19 12.95
N CYS A 240 7.42 -14.97 12.77
CA CYS A 240 6.41 -15.15 13.79
C CYS A 240 5.02 -15.36 13.20
N VAL A 241 4.22 -16.18 13.88
CA VAL A 241 2.81 -16.44 13.56
C VAL A 241 1.95 -15.92 14.72
N VAL A 242 1.09 -14.93 14.44
CA VAL A 242 0.35 -14.19 15.47
C VAL A 242 -1.16 -14.26 15.30
N ASN A 243 -1.86 -14.24 16.43
CA ASN A 243 -3.30 -14.04 16.51
C ASN A 243 -3.59 -12.65 17.11
N SER A 244 -4.06 -11.72 16.28
CA SER A 244 -4.41 -10.35 16.71
C SER A 244 -5.79 -10.23 17.37
N ILE A 245 -6.63 -11.26 17.28
CA ILE A 245 -8.00 -11.25 17.81
C ILE A 245 -8.25 -12.55 18.59
N PRO A 246 -7.54 -12.73 19.73
CA PRO A 246 -7.79 -13.87 20.60
C PRO A 246 -9.23 -13.84 21.13
N ASN A 247 -9.83 -15.02 21.32
CA ASN A 247 -11.21 -15.16 21.77
C ASN A 247 -12.25 -14.42 20.90
N GLN A 248 -12.02 -14.36 19.58
CA GLN A 248 -12.97 -13.79 18.63
C GLN A 248 -14.39 -14.37 18.85
N GLY A 249 -15.39 -13.49 18.88
CA GLY A 249 -16.79 -13.88 19.08
C GLY A 249 -17.49 -14.39 17.80
N THR A 250 -16.81 -14.31 16.66
CA THR A 250 -17.30 -14.80 15.36
C THR A 250 -16.51 -16.01 14.91
N ALA A 251 -17.11 -16.88 14.09
CA ALA A 251 -16.41 -18.06 13.55
C ALA A 251 -15.21 -17.67 12.66
N THR A 252 -15.34 -16.57 11.92
CA THR A 252 -14.29 -16.01 11.06
C THR A 252 -14.18 -14.50 11.28
N VAL A 253 -12.99 -13.96 11.03
CA VAL A 253 -12.76 -12.52 10.93
C VAL A 253 -12.41 -12.23 9.48
N ARG A 254 -13.06 -11.23 8.88
CA ARG A 254 -12.77 -10.87 7.49
C ARG A 254 -11.39 -10.23 7.41
N ALA A 255 -10.71 -10.42 6.29
CA ALA A 255 -9.36 -9.89 6.13
C ALA A 255 -9.28 -8.37 6.32
N GLU A 256 -10.25 -7.58 5.81
CA GLU A 256 -10.27 -6.14 6.04
C GLU A 256 -10.42 -5.76 7.52
N GLU A 257 -11.15 -6.55 8.31
CA GLU A 257 -11.31 -6.34 9.77
C GLU A 257 -10.01 -6.72 10.50
N ALA A 258 -9.43 -7.87 10.15
CA ALA A 258 -8.17 -8.34 10.71
C ALA A 258 -7.01 -7.38 10.43
N ILE A 259 -6.96 -6.77 9.25
CA ILE A 259 -5.96 -5.75 8.90
C ILE A 259 -6.05 -4.55 9.85
N TYR A 260 -7.26 -4.04 10.11
CA TYR A 260 -7.45 -2.94 11.05
C TYR A 260 -6.94 -3.26 12.46
N VAL A 261 -7.29 -4.43 13.00
CA VAL A 261 -6.90 -4.81 14.36
C VAL A 261 -5.40 -5.07 14.44
N THR A 262 -4.85 -5.87 13.54
CA THR A 262 -3.41 -6.21 13.54
C THR A 262 -2.55 -4.96 13.38
N LEU A 263 -2.87 -4.10 12.41
CA LEU A 263 -2.09 -2.87 12.21
C LEU A 263 -2.26 -1.87 13.36
N GLY A 264 -3.45 -1.81 13.97
CA GLY A 264 -3.69 -1.02 15.18
C GLY A 264 -2.81 -1.44 16.36
N LEU A 265 -2.69 -2.74 16.61
CA LEU A 265 -1.82 -3.28 17.66
C LEU A 265 -0.35 -3.06 17.35
N LEU A 266 0.10 -3.35 16.12
CA LEU A 266 1.49 -3.13 15.71
C LEU A 266 1.88 -1.64 15.71
N ASN A 267 0.94 -0.73 15.48
CA ASN A 267 1.18 0.71 15.55
C ASN A 267 1.56 1.19 16.96
N LEU A 268 1.27 0.41 18.02
CA LEU A 268 1.70 0.75 19.39
C LEU A 268 3.22 0.61 19.58
N ILE A 269 3.88 -0.22 18.78
CA ILE A 269 5.31 -0.54 18.89
C ILE A 269 6.15 0.00 17.74
N ARG A 270 5.52 0.43 16.64
CA ARG A 270 6.18 1.06 15.49
C ARG A 270 6.23 2.58 15.68
N GLN A 271 7.38 3.08 16.13
CA GLN A 271 7.69 4.52 16.19
C GLN A 271 8.66 4.90 15.08
#